data_AF-A0A2M7CPV8-F1
#
_entry.id   AF-A0A2M7CPV8-F1
#
_cell.length_a   1.000
_cell.length_b   1.000
_cell.length_c   1.000
_cell.angle_alpha   90.00
_cell.angle_beta   90.00
_cell.angle_gamma   90.00
#
_symmetry.space_group_name_H-M   'P 1'
#
loop_
_entity.id
_entity.type
_entity.pdbx_description
1 polymer ?
#
loop_
_entity_poly.entity_id
_entity_poly.type
_entity_poly.pdbx_seq_one_letter_code
_entity_poly.pdbx_strand_id
1 'polypeptide(L)'
;MFILEEKDIIVLDIETKNTFYDVGRDNFDALEVSLVGVYSYNQDKFFTFEENELTAVGEMIKNAGVIVGFSISRFDLPVLQKHFIGDFDIFSIPRIDILDEIEFALGRRVGLDILAKTNLGYGKNGHSLEAAGLYHDGKIEELKNYCLNDVKITKDLYELAKRQGYLMIPQKEKEPTKLSFDFSL
;
A
#
# COMPACT_ATOMS: atom_id res chain seq x y z
N MET A 1 -16.71 -7.93 -31.67
CA MET A 1 -16.90 -8.30 -30.26
C MET A 1 -15.76 -7.64 -29.51
N PHE A 2 -16.02 -6.50 -28.86
CA PHE A 2 -15.01 -5.88 -27.99
C PHE A 2 -15.02 -6.69 -26.69
N ILE A 3 -13.93 -7.39 -26.42
CA ILE A 3 -13.68 -7.91 -25.07
C ILE A 3 -13.37 -6.67 -24.25
N LEU A 4 -14.24 -6.31 -23.30
CA LEU A 4 -13.84 -5.39 -22.24
C LEU A 4 -12.74 -6.14 -21.48
N GLU A 5 -11.49 -5.74 -21.67
CA GLU A 5 -10.42 -6.24 -20.80
C GLU A 5 -10.80 -5.90 -19.36
N GLU A 6 -10.76 -6.90 -18.50
CA GLU A 6 -11.01 -6.71 -17.07
C GLU A 6 -9.93 -5.76 -16.56
N LYS A 7 -10.36 -4.63 -15.99
CA LYS A 7 -9.43 -3.63 -15.48
C LYS A 7 -8.59 -4.25 -14.36
N ASP A 8 -7.32 -3.88 -14.33
CA ASP A 8 -6.36 -4.47 -13.39
C ASP A 8 -6.71 -4.14 -11.94
N ILE A 9 -6.45 -5.08 -11.04
CA ILE A 9 -6.35 -4.84 -9.61
C ILE A 9 -4.88 -4.61 -9.36
N ILE A 10 -4.51 -3.47 -8.76
CA ILE A 10 -3.13 -3.24 -8.36
C ILE A 10 -3.02 -3.17 -6.85
N VAL A 11 -1.94 -3.72 -6.30
CA VAL A 11 -1.57 -3.53 -4.89
C VAL A 11 -0.40 -2.56 -4.85
N LEU A 12 -0.48 -1.51 -4.04
CA LEU A 12 0.48 -0.40 -4.06
C LEU A 12 0.93 -0.03 -2.65
N ASP A 13 2.20 0.33 -2.53
CA ASP A 13 2.86 0.92 -1.37
C ASP A 13 3.94 1.90 -1.85
N ILE A 14 4.25 2.94 -1.07
CA ILE A 14 5.33 3.88 -1.37
C ILE A 14 6.35 3.99 -0.24
N GLU A 15 7.56 4.38 -0.62
CA GLU A 15 8.55 4.88 0.32
C GLU A 15 8.84 6.36 0.05
N THR A 16 9.22 7.09 1.09
CA THR A 16 9.56 8.52 1.00
C THR A 16 11.04 8.77 1.28
N LYS A 17 11.59 9.83 0.68
CA LYS A 17 12.98 10.28 0.91
C LYS A 17 13.15 10.84 2.32
N ASN A 18 12.13 11.51 2.81
CA ASN A 18 12.08 12.22 4.07
C ASN A 18 10.90 11.74 4.91
N THR A 19 10.89 12.11 6.19
CA THR A 19 9.88 11.71 7.18
C THR A 19 9.16 12.92 7.75
N PHE A 20 8.05 12.72 8.45
CA PHE A 20 7.38 13.79 9.21
C PHE A 20 8.24 14.40 10.32
N TYR A 21 9.32 13.72 10.75
CA TYR A 21 10.30 14.34 11.65
C TYR A 21 11.07 15.46 10.94
N ASP A 22 11.34 15.29 9.64
CA ASP A 22 12.10 16.25 8.83
C ASP A 22 11.23 17.42 8.36
N VAL A 23 9.98 17.15 7.98
CA VAL A 23 9.10 18.13 7.34
C VAL A 23 8.02 18.73 8.24
N GLY A 24 7.95 18.26 9.49
CA GLY A 24 6.88 18.62 10.42
C GLY A 24 5.68 17.68 10.31
N ARG A 25 4.97 17.53 11.43
CA ARG A 25 3.84 16.61 11.55
C ARG A 25 2.72 16.97 10.56
N ASP A 26 2.16 15.95 9.92
CA ASP A 26 1.03 16.05 8.99
C ASP A 26 1.29 16.93 7.74
N ASN A 27 2.56 17.23 7.43
CA ASN A 27 2.97 17.99 6.25
C ASN A 27 3.19 17.08 5.03
N PHE A 28 2.10 16.51 4.49
CA PHE A 28 2.16 15.56 3.37
C PHE A 28 2.76 16.16 2.10
N ASP A 29 2.50 17.44 1.81
CA ASP A 29 3.00 18.13 0.61
C ASP A 29 4.54 18.11 0.53
N ALA A 30 5.19 18.18 1.69
CA ALA A 30 6.64 18.18 1.80
C ALA A 30 7.27 16.78 1.76
N LEU A 31 6.50 15.69 1.85
CA LEU A 31 7.03 14.33 1.73
C LEU A 31 7.31 13.99 0.28
N GLU A 32 8.52 13.57 -0.07
CA GLU A 32 8.91 13.23 -1.43
C GLU A 32 9.00 11.73 -1.63
N VAL A 33 8.43 11.20 -2.71
CA VAL A 33 8.50 9.77 -3.04
C VAL A 33 9.94 9.39 -3.39
N SER A 34 10.45 8.31 -2.78
CA SER A 34 11.72 7.68 -3.15
C SER A 34 11.50 6.46 -4.04
N LEU A 35 10.45 5.69 -3.78
CA LEU A 35 10.14 4.46 -4.49
C LEU A 35 8.63 4.17 -4.46
N VAL A 36 8.11 3.56 -5.51
CA VAL A 36 6.77 2.96 -5.54
C VAL A 36 6.89 1.46 -5.81
N GLY A 37 6.30 0.64 -4.95
CA GLY A 37 6.14 -0.79 -5.17
C GLY A 37 4.72 -1.10 -5.67
N VAL A 38 4.62 -1.96 -6.68
CA VAL A 38 3.32 -2.35 -7.25
C VAL A 38 3.28 -3.86 -7.50
N TYR A 39 2.15 -4.50 -7.22
CA TYR A 39 1.79 -5.80 -7.80
C TYR A 39 0.60 -5.63 -8.74
N SER A 40 0.71 -6.16 -9.96
CA SER A 40 -0.37 -6.20 -10.96
C SER A 40 -0.96 -7.60 -11.03
N TYR A 41 -2.28 -7.72 -10.84
CA TYR A 41 -2.97 -9.01 -10.97
C TYR A 41 -3.05 -9.46 -12.42
N ASN A 42 -3.27 -8.54 -13.37
CA ASN A 42 -3.32 -8.87 -14.79
C ASN A 42 -1.99 -9.40 -15.33
N GLN A 43 -0.86 -8.93 -14.78
CA GLN A 43 0.48 -9.37 -15.19
C GLN A 43 1.09 -10.44 -14.28
N ASP A 44 0.44 -10.76 -13.16
CA ASP A 44 0.97 -11.60 -12.07
C ASP A 44 2.44 -11.26 -11.72
N LYS A 45 2.70 -9.97 -11.53
CA LYS A 45 4.08 -9.46 -11.43
C LYS A 45 4.21 -8.28 -10.47
N PHE A 46 5.33 -8.29 -9.76
CA PHE A 46 5.81 -7.16 -8.95
C PHE A 46 6.66 -6.20 -9.78
N PHE A 47 6.50 -4.92 -9.53
CA PHE A 47 7.22 -3.81 -10.13
C PHE A 47 7.69 -2.85 -9.05
N THR A 48 8.81 -2.19 -9.32
CA THR A 48 9.31 -1.07 -8.53
C THR A 48 9.61 0.07 -9.47
N PHE A 49 9.31 1.29 -9.04
CA PHE A 49 9.53 2.50 -9.80
C PHE A 49 10.25 3.51 -8.92
N GLU A 50 11.37 4.03 -9.41
CA GLU A 50 12.06 5.14 -8.79
C GLU A 50 11.38 6.47 -9.19
N GLU A 51 11.77 7.58 -8.56
CA GLU A 51 11.14 8.90 -8.77
C GLU A 51 11.06 9.33 -10.25
N ASN A 52 12.10 9.05 -11.03
CA ASN A 52 12.16 9.37 -12.45
C ASN A 52 11.22 8.50 -13.32
N GLU A 53 10.57 7.50 -12.73
CA GLU A 53 9.67 6.57 -13.39
C GLU A 53 8.20 6.76 -12.97
N LEU A 54 7.87 7.80 -12.18
CA LEU A 54 6.50 8.04 -11.69
C LEU A 54 5.48 8.24 -12.81
N THR A 55 5.88 8.67 -14.00
CA THR A 55 4.98 8.72 -15.17
C THR A 55 4.40 7.33 -15.49
N ALA A 56 5.20 6.26 -15.38
CA ALA A 56 4.72 4.90 -15.60
C ALA A 56 3.76 4.44 -14.49
N VAL A 57 4.01 4.86 -13.25
CA VAL A 57 3.10 4.62 -12.10
C VAL A 57 1.74 5.28 -12.36
N GLY A 58 1.74 6.54 -12.81
CA GLY A 58 0.51 7.26 -13.17
C GLY A 58 -0.31 6.52 -14.22
N GLU A 59 0.33 6.02 -15.28
CA GLU A 59 -0.35 5.23 -16.31
C GLU A 59 -0.87 3.88 -15.80
N MET A 60 -0.15 3.18 -14.93
CA MET A 60 -0.65 1.95 -14.30
C MET A 60 -1.90 2.22 -13.46
N ILE A 61 -1.87 3.29 -12.64
CA ILE A 61 -2.98 3.63 -11.75
C ILE A 61 -4.20 4.10 -12.56
N LYS A 62 -4.02 4.94 -13.59
CA LYS A 62 -5.08 5.45 -14.45
C LYS A 62 -5.86 4.32 -15.16
N ASN A 63 -5.17 3.24 -15.49
CA ASN A 63 -5.76 2.06 -16.14
C ASN A 63 -6.28 1.01 -15.14
N ALA A 64 -5.98 1.14 -13.85
CA ALA A 64 -6.47 0.23 -12.82
C ALA A 64 -7.99 0.36 -12.63
N GLY A 65 -8.61 -0.76 -12.27
CA GLY A 65 -10.00 -0.83 -11.83
C GLY A 65 -10.12 -0.57 -10.33
N VAL A 66 -9.11 -0.96 -9.57
CA VAL A 66 -9.03 -0.74 -8.12
C VAL A 66 -7.57 -0.71 -7.66
N ILE A 67 -7.29 0.14 -6.68
CA ILE A 67 -6.03 0.17 -5.93
C ILE A 67 -6.25 -0.48 -4.57
N VAL A 68 -5.46 -1.49 -4.22
CA VAL A 68 -5.45 -2.11 -2.90
C VAL A 68 -4.21 -1.63 -2.15
N GLY A 69 -4.36 -1.25 -0.90
CA GLY A 69 -3.24 -0.79 -0.08
C GLY A 69 -3.49 -0.93 1.41
N PHE A 70 -2.53 -0.47 2.21
CA PHE A 70 -2.61 -0.47 3.66
C PHE A 70 -2.25 0.92 4.20
N SER A 71 -3.23 1.65 4.74
CA SER A 71 -3.09 3.08 5.05
C SER A 71 -2.92 3.99 3.82
N ILE A 72 -3.19 3.45 2.63
CA ILE A 72 -2.96 4.08 1.34
C ILE A 72 -3.80 5.36 1.14
N SER A 73 -5.05 5.40 1.65
CA SER A 73 -5.95 6.53 1.47
C SER A 73 -5.45 7.81 2.13
N ARG A 74 -4.75 7.68 3.26
CA ARG A 74 -4.33 8.80 4.12
C ARG A 74 -2.85 9.14 3.99
N PHE A 75 -2.05 8.31 3.32
CA PHE A 75 -0.61 8.52 3.22
C PHE A 75 -0.15 8.46 1.77
N ASP A 76 -0.14 7.27 1.18
CA ASP A 76 0.45 7.01 -0.13
C ASP A 76 -0.22 7.81 -1.26
N LEU A 77 -1.56 7.74 -1.37
CA LEU A 77 -2.28 8.45 -2.42
C LEU A 77 -2.16 9.97 -2.32
N PRO A 78 -2.29 10.60 -1.13
CA PRO A 78 -1.99 12.02 -0.97
C PRO A 78 -0.57 12.40 -1.41
N VAL A 79 0.44 11.62 -1.02
CA VAL A 79 1.84 11.88 -1.37
C VAL A 79 2.09 11.69 -2.87
N LEU A 80 1.44 10.72 -3.51
CA LEU A 80 1.53 10.47 -4.95
C LEU A 80 0.79 11.52 -5.79
N GLN A 81 -0.39 11.98 -5.36
CA GLN A 81 -1.26 12.87 -6.13
C GLN A 81 -0.54 14.12 -6.63
N LYS A 82 0.40 14.66 -5.84
CA LYS A 82 1.15 15.87 -6.24
C LYS A 82 1.97 15.69 -7.51
N HIS A 83 2.37 14.47 -7.83
CA HIS A 83 3.13 14.13 -9.03
C HIS A 83 2.22 13.99 -10.27
N PHE A 84 0.90 13.93 -10.08
CA PHE A 84 -0.08 13.74 -11.15
C PHE A 84 -1.01 14.95 -11.36
N ILE A 85 -0.73 16.08 -10.70
CA ILE A 85 -1.49 17.32 -10.87
C ILE A 85 -1.44 17.76 -12.34
N GLY A 86 -2.63 17.95 -12.91
CA GLY A 86 -2.79 18.34 -14.32
C GLY A 86 -2.90 17.16 -15.29
N ASP A 87 -2.71 15.93 -14.84
CA ASP A 87 -2.95 14.71 -15.62
C ASP A 87 -4.25 14.00 -15.20
N PHE A 88 -4.35 13.55 -13.94
CA PHE A 88 -5.57 12.96 -13.40
C PHE A 88 -5.65 13.05 -11.87
N ASP A 89 -6.86 12.83 -11.34
CA ASP A 89 -7.10 12.69 -9.90
C ASP A 89 -7.00 11.22 -9.49
N ILE A 90 -5.97 10.87 -8.70
CA ILE A 90 -5.72 9.52 -8.19
C ILE A 90 -6.88 9.02 -7.33
N PHE A 91 -7.60 9.91 -6.67
CA PHE A 91 -8.74 9.56 -5.81
C PHE A 91 -10.01 9.25 -6.61
N SER A 92 -10.01 9.48 -7.93
CA SER A 92 -11.08 9.04 -8.83
C SER A 92 -11.05 7.53 -9.09
N ILE A 93 -9.93 6.86 -8.79
CA ILE A 93 -9.78 5.41 -8.92
C ILE A 93 -10.35 4.73 -7.66
N PRO A 94 -11.21 3.70 -7.80
CA PRO A 94 -11.68 2.91 -6.67
C PRO A 94 -10.51 2.36 -5.85
N ARG A 95 -10.68 2.27 -4.54
CA ARG A 95 -9.62 1.78 -3.66
C ARG A 95 -10.15 0.95 -2.50
N ILE A 96 -9.32 0.04 -2.05
CA ILE A 96 -9.51 -0.77 -0.84
C ILE A 96 -8.31 -0.48 0.06
N ASP A 97 -8.57 0.18 1.19
CA ASP A 97 -7.57 0.40 2.23
C ASP A 97 -7.89 -0.52 3.42
N ILE A 98 -7.08 -1.58 3.58
CA ILE A 98 -7.30 -2.60 4.62
C ILE A 98 -7.29 -1.97 6.02
N LEU A 99 -6.46 -0.95 6.25
CA LEU A 99 -6.39 -0.30 7.56
C LEU A 99 -7.60 0.59 7.82
N ASP A 100 -8.10 1.29 6.79
CA ASP A 100 -9.35 2.06 6.92
C ASP A 100 -10.53 1.18 7.29
N GLU A 101 -10.68 0.01 6.66
CA GLU A 101 -11.75 -0.94 6.98
C GLU A 101 -11.67 -1.42 8.45
N ILE A 102 -10.45 -1.70 8.93
CA ILE A 102 -10.21 -2.09 10.34
C ILE A 102 -10.55 -0.93 11.28
N GLU A 103 -10.07 0.28 10.97
CA GLU A 103 -10.27 1.47 11.80
C GLU A 103 -11.75 1.85 11.84
N PHE A 104 -12.45 1.76 10.71
CA PHE A 104 -13.88 2.01 10.62
C PHE A 104 -14.68 1.04 11.49
N ALA A 105 -14.35 -0.26 11.45
CA ALA A 105 -15.08 -1.27 12.21
C ALA A 105 -14.77 -1.26 13.72
N LEU A 106 -13.53 -0.93 14.12
CA LEU A 106 -13.05 -1.11 15.49
C LEU A 106 -12.73 0.20 16.23
N GLY A 107 -12.71 1.34 15.54
CA GLY A 107 -12.31 2.63 16.11
C GLY A 107 -10.82 2.71 16.49
N ARG A 108 -10.00 1.78 15.99
CA ARG A 108 -8.55 1.74 16.27
C ARG A 108 -7.77 1.16 15.11
N ARG A 109 -6.50 1.54 15.04
CA ARG A 109 -5.55 1.06 14.03
C ARG A 109 -4.83 -0.22 14.48
N VAL A 110 -4.31 -0.93 13.50
CA VAL A 110 -3.40 -2.08 13.65
C VAL A 110 -2.23 -1.87 12.70
N GLY A 111 -1.01 -2.23 13.11
CA GLY A 111 0.14 -2.17 12.20
C GLY A 111 0.14 -3.33 11.20
N LEU A 112 0.65 -3.09 9.99
CA LEU A 112 0.75 -4.11 8.94
C LEU A 112 1.50 -5.36 9.42
N ASP A 113 2.64 -5.19 10.09
CA ASP A 113 3.49 -6.29 10.56
C ASP A 113 2.76 -7.23 11.54
N ILE A 114 2.10 -6.68 12.57
CA ILE A 114 1.39 -7.51 13.55
C ILE A 114 0.14 -8.17 12.93
N LEU A 115 -0.54 -7.48 12.01
CA LEU A 115 -1.67 -8.06 11.27
C LEU A 115 -1.22 -9.23 10.39
N ALA A 116 -0.10 -9.06 9.68
CA ALA A 116 0.52 -10.08 8.85
C ALA A 116 0.94 -11.29 9.67
N LYS A 117 1.67 -11.09 10.77
CA LYS A 117 2.07 -12.19 11.68
C LYS A 117 0.88 -12.98 12.21
N THR A 118 -0.21 -12.28 12.53
CA THR A 118 -1.44 -12.90 13.06
C THR A 118 -2.16 -13.76 12.01
N ASN A 119 -2.10 -13.39 10.73
CA ASN A 119 -2.94 -14.00 9.68
C ASN A 119 -2.17 -14.89 8.69
N LEU A 120 -0.91 -14.56 8.44
CA LEU A 120 -0.05 -15.17 7.42
C LEU A 120 1.10 -15.97 8.04
N GLY A 121 1.41 -15.77 9.32
CA GLY A 121 2.52 -16.41 10.02
C GLY A 121 3.90 -15.82 9.69
N TYR A 122 3.95 -14.75 8.89
CA TYR A 122 5.14 -13.98 8.59
C TYR A 122 4.81 -12.48 8.59
N GLY A 123 5.82 -11.62 8.67
CA GLY A 123 5.65 -10.17 8.76
C GLY A 123 6.68 -9.42 7.92
N LYS A 124 6.90 -8.15 8.27
CA LYS A 124 7.86 -7.29 7.60
C LYS A 124 9.29 -7.80 7.78
N ASN A 125 10.13 -7.55 6.79
CA ASN A 125 11.58 -7.82 6.85
C ASN A 125 12.40 -6.65 7.46
N GLY A 126 11.75 -5.56 7.88
CA GLY A 126 12.38 -4.37 8.49
C GLY A 126 11.34 -3.37 9.03
N HIS A 127 11.79 -2.17 9.41
CA HIS A 127 10.92 -1.11 9.93
C HIS A 127 10.83 0.09 8.98
N SER A 128 9.67 0.76 8.89
CA SER A 128 9.46 1.85 7.92
C SER A 128 10.37 3.06 8.16
N LEU A 129 10.85 3.26 9.40
CA LEU A 129 11.86 4.29 9.70
C LEU A 129 13.24 3.98 9.06
N GLU A 130 13.49 2.73 8.69
CA GLU A 130 14.72 2.34 8.01
C GLU A 130 14.70 2.74 6.53
N ALA A 131 13.52 2.86 5.90
CA ALA A 131 13.40 3.08 4.46
C ALA A 131 14.00 4.42 3.98
N ALA A 132 13.69 5.53 4.66
CA ALA A 132 14.31 6.83 4.37
C ALA A 132 15.85 6.79 4.58
N GLY A 133 16.31 6.02 5.58
CA GLY A 133 17.73 5.77 5.81
C GLY A 133 18.39 4.99 4.67
N LEU A 134 17.76 3.92 4.19
CA LEU A 134 18.22 3.14 3.04
C LEU A 134 18.35 4.00 1.78
N TYR A 135 17.41 4.90 1.55
CA TYR A 135 17.49 5.87 0.44
C TYR A 135 18.69 6.80 0.59
N HIS A 136 18.87 7.42 1.76
CA HIS A 136 19.99 8.34 2.02
C HIS A 136 21.36 7.65 1.94
N ASP A 137 21.44 6.38 2.32
CA ASP A 137 22.65 5.56 2.21
C ASP A 137 22.90 5.02 0.79
N GLY A 138 22.02 5.29 -0.17
CA GLY A 138 22.12 4.81 -1.55
C GLY A 138 21.86 3.31 -1.71
N LYS A 139 21.22 2.67 -0.73
CA LYS A 139 20.92 1.22 -0.70
C LYS A 139 19.61 0.90 -1.41
N ILE A 140 19.52 1.27 -2.69
CA ILE A 140 18.27 1.22 -3.47
C ILE A 140 17.71 -0.20 -3.61
N GLU A 141 18.55 -1.22 -3.76
CA GLU A 141 18.07 -2.60 -3.86
C GLU A 141 17.49 -3.11 -2.53
N GLU A 142 18.02 -2.68 -1.38
CA GLU A 142 17.44 -2.99 -0.08
C GLU A 142 16.07 -2.28 0.09
N LEU A 143 15.98 -1.02 -0.35
CA LEU A 143 14.73 -0.25 -0.36
C LEU A 143 13.66 -0.91 -1.25
N LYS A 144 14.03 -1.38 -2.45
CA LYS A 144 13.14 -2.13 -3.34
C LYS A 144 12.61 -3.39 -2.70
N ASN A 145 13.49 -4.17 -2.05
CA ASN A 145 13.07 -5.38 -1.34
C ASN A 145 12.15 -5.07 -0.16
N TYR A 146 12.39 -3.95 0.54
CA TYR A 146 11.56 -3.51 1.65
C TYR A 146 10.13 -3.16 1.18
N CYS A 147 10.01 -2.27 0.20
CA CYS A 147 8.71 -1.85 -0.34
C CYS A 147 7.95 -3.03 -0.97
N LEU A 148 8.61 -3.88 -1.76
CA LEU A 148 7.97 -5.07 -2.32
C LEU A 148 7.52 -6.08 -1.27
N ASN A 149 8.18 -6.14 -0.10
CA ASN A 149 7.72 -6.98 1.00
C ASN A 149 6.40 -6.46 1.58
N ASP A 150 6.24 -5.14 1.73
CA ASP A 150 5.00 -4.52 2.19
C ASP A 150 3.86 -4.67 1.17
N VAL A 151 4.15 -4.50 -0.13
CA VAL A 151 3.19 -4.82 -1.21
C VAL A 151 2.77 -6.30 -1.15
N LYS A 152 3.73 -7.22 -0.98
CA LYS A 152 3.44 -8.66 -0.90
C LYS A 152 2.57 -8.99 0.31
N ILE A 153 2.88 -8.44 1.47
CA ILE A 153 2.08 -8.66 2.69
C ILE A 153 0.66 -8.14 2.48
N THR A 154 0.52 -6.94 1.92
CA THR A 154 -0.78 -6.33 1.64
C THR A 154 -1.60 -7.17 0.65
N LYS A 155 -0.98 -7.63 -0.43
CA LYS A 155 -1.57 -8.56 -1.40
C LYS A 155 -2.08 -9.83 -0.72
N ASP A 156 -1.23 -10.48 0.08
CA ASP A 156 -1.56 -11.77 0.70
C ASP A 156 -2.66 -11.62 1.77
N LEU A 157 -2.69 -10.49 2.50
CA LEU A 157 -3.79 -10.15 3.42
C LEU A 157 -5.10 -9.93 2.66
N TYR A 158 -5.06 -9.18 1.55
CA TYR A 158 -6.21 -8.96 0.69
C TYR A 158 -6.76 -10.27 0.14
N GLU A 159 -5.90 -11.15 -0.40
CA GLU A 159 -6.31 -12.46 -0.93
C GLU A 159 -6.88 -13.38 0.13
N LEU A 160 -6.24 -13.42 1.31
CA LEU A 160 -6.74 -14.19 2.43
C LEU A 160 -8.13 -13.71 2.82
N ALA A 161 -8.31 -12.40 3.04
CA ALA A 161 -9.58 -11.80 3.41
C ALA A 161 -10.65 -12.03 2.34
N LYS A 162 -10.32 -11.88 1.05
CA LYS A 162 -11.21 -12.17 -0.08
C LYS A 162 -11.65 -13.63 -0.12
N ARG A 163 -10.73 -14.57 0.18
CA ARG A 163 -11.02 -16.02 0.15
C ARG A 163 -11.89 -16.48 1.31
N GLN A 164 -11.64 -15.99 2.53
CA GLN A 164 -12.31 -16.48 3.73
C GLN A 164 -13.38 -15.53 4.31
N GLY A 165 -13.43 -14.30 3.83
CA GLY A 165 -14.36 -13.25 4.25
C GLY A 165 -13.98 -12.53 5.55
N TYR A 166 -12.75 -12.70 6.05
CA TYR A 166 -12.30 -12.09 7.31
C TYR A 166 -10.78 -12.04 7.48
N LEU A 167 -10.32 -11.21 8.43
CA LEU A 167 -9.00 -11.30 9.06
C LEU A 167 -9.13 -11.45 10.58
N MET A 168 -8.14 -12.07 11.19
CA MET A 168 -7.96 -12.12 12.64
C MET A 168 -7.24 -10.87 13.10
N ILE A 169 -7.87 -10.10 13.97
CA ILE A 169 -7.35 -8.83 14.45
C ILE A 169 -6.65 -9.03 15.79
N PRO A 170 -5.35 -8.71 15.90
CA PRO A 170 -4.60 -8.89 17.15
C PRO A 170 -5.16 -8.00 18.27
N GLN A 171 -5.12 -8.52 19.49
CA GLN A 171 -5.53 -7.84 20.72
C GLN A 171 -4.36 -7.82 21.71
N LYS A 172 -4.22 -6.73 22.48
CA LYS A 172 -3.04 -6.49 23.33
C LYS A 172 -2.83 -7.58 24.40
N GLU A 173 -3.90 -8.21 24.88
CA GLU A 173 -3.87 -9.17 26.01
C GLU A 173 -4.98 -10.24 25.88
N LYS A 174 -5.48 -10.47 24.67
CA LYS A 174 -6.59 -11.39 24.39
C LYS A 174 -6.34 -12.15 23.11
N GLU A 175 -7.10 -13.21 22.91
CA GLU A 175 -7.14 -13.90 21.63
C GLU A 175 -7.53 -12.95 20.48
N PRO A 176 -6.94 -13.12 19.29
CA PRO A 176 -7.33 -12.35 18.12
C PRO A 176 -8.83 -12.49 17.82
N THR A 177 -9.45 -11.40 17.39
CA THR A 177 -10.88 -11.36 17.08
C THR A 177 -11.12 -11.34 15.58
N LYS A 178 -12.10 -12.08 15.11
CA LYS A 178 -12.51 -12.09 13.71
C LYS A 178 -13.13 -10.75 13.30
N LEU A 179 -12.64 -10.14 12.23
CA LEU A 179 -13.29 -9.00 11.57
C LEU A 179 -13.62 -9.39 10.13
N SER A 180 -14.89 -9.26 9.74
CA SER A 180 -15.34 -9.54 8.38
C SER A 180 -14.95 -8.42 7.42
N PHE A 181 -14.61 -8.80 6.19
CA PHE A 181 -14.32 -7.89 5.09
C PHE A 181 -15.26 -8.20 3.93
N ASP A 182 -15.83 -7.15 3.35
CA ASP A 182 -16.54 -7.20 2.09
C ASP A 182 -15.87 -6.22 1.13
N PHE A 183 -15.25 -6.76 0.09
CA PHE A 183 -14.52 -5.99 -0.92
C PHE A 183 -15.34 -5.79 -2.20
N SER A 184 -16.66 -5.99 -2.15
CA SER A 184 -17.52 -5.60 -3.27
C SER A 184 -17.48 -4.08 -3.45
N LEU A 185 -17.00 -3.64 -4.62
CA LEU A 185 -17.00 -2.25 -5.07
C LEU A 185 -18.18 -1.97 -6.01
#